data_AF-A0A7S3HDJ6-F1
#
_entry.id   AF-A0A7S3HDJ6-F1
#
_cell.length_a   1.000
_cell.length_b   1.000
_cell.length_c   1.000
_cell.angle_alpha   90.00
_cell.angle_beta   90.00
_cell.angle_gamma   90.00
#
_symmetry.space_group_name_H-M   'P 1'
#
loop_
_entity.id
_entity.type
_entity.pdbx_description
1 polymer ?
#
loop_
_entity_poly.entity_id
_entity_poly.type
_entity_poly.pdbx_seq_one_letter_code
_entity_poly.pdbx_strand_id
1 'polypeptide(L)'
;AEALLKRGPSAVFVKHLGKAGREGGRRFEMLLVTPEGTWIVSAPLLPFDRPPVGVGDLTSGVFLARRLLGSSWDEALELTAGAYHAVMAATSRLGEYELQLVAAQDAMASPSLAEAGIKAERLG
;
A
#
# COMPACT_ATOMS: atom_id res chain seq x y z
N ALA A 1 -0.43 11.13 -13.34
CA ALA A 1 0.06 9.75 -13.51
C ALA A 1 0.00 9.31 -14.97
N GLU A 2 -1.13 9.47 -15.67
CA GLU A 2 -1.28 9.08 -17.08
C GLU A 2 -0.21 9.65 -18.03
N ALA A 3 0.17 10.92 -17.85
CA ALA A 3 1.24 11.53 -18.64
C ALA A 3 2.60 10.80 -18.49
N LEU A 4 2.85 10.14 -17.37
CA LEU A 4 4.06 9.33 -17.15
C LEU A 4 4.01 8.01 -17.92
N LEU A 5 2.83 7.38 -18.05
CA LEU A 5 2.68 6.15 -18.84
C LEU A 5 3.10 6.38 -20.30
N LYS A 6 2.75 7.55 -20.87
CA LYS A 6 3.14 7.96 -22.22
C LYS A 6 4.65 8.11 -22.42
N ARG A 7 5.44 8.07 -21.33
CA ARG A 7 6.91 8.21 -21.36
C ARG A 7 7.65 6.88 -21.21
N GLY A 8 6.96 5.74 -21.15
CA GLY A 8 7.60 4.42 -21.11
C GLY A 8 7.02 3.40 -20.11
N PRO A 9 6.82 3.74 -18.81
CA PRO A 9 6.36 2.75 -17.85
C PRO A 9 4.94 2.25 -18.17
N SER A 10 4.73 0.94 -18.01
CA SER A 10 3.42 0.30 -18.19
C SER A 10 2.49 0.46 -16.97
N ALA A 11 3.05 0.84 -15.82
CA ALA A 11 2.28 1.12 -14.61
C ALA A 11 2.95 2.25 -13.81
N VAL A 12 2.15 3.10 -13.20
CA VAL A 12 2.58 4.12 -12.23
C VAL A 12 1.90 3.82 -10.90
N PHE A 13 2.71 3.49 -9.89
CA PHE A 13 2.24 3.25 -8.53
C PHE A 13 2.57 4.44 -7.62
N VAL A 14 1.55 5.22 -7.28
CA VAL A 14 1.64 6.29 -6.28
C VAL A 14 1.46 5.66 -4.90
N LYS A 15 2.60 5.29 -4.30
CA LYS A 15 2.66 4.58 -3.02
C LYS A 15 2.15 5.34 -1.80
N HIS A 16 1.89 6.65 -1.91
CA HIS A 16 1.18 7.43 -0.91
C HIS A 16 0.65 8.73 -1.52
N LEU A 17 -0.66 8.96 -1.46
CA LEU A 17 -1.31 10.17 -1.97
C LEU A 17 -1.23 11.34 -0.97
N GLY A 18 -1.13 11.06 0.33
CA GLY A 18 -1.13 12.09 1.38
C GLY A 18 -2.33 13.03 1.25
N LYS A 19 -2.08 14.35 1.28
CA LYS A 19 -3.14 15.38 1.18
C LYS A 19 -3.90 15.37 -0.16
N ALA A 20 -3.37 14.73 -1.19
CA ALA A 20 -4.04 14.60 -2.48
C ALA A 20 -5.04 13.44 -2.54
N GLY A 21 -5.13 12.63 -1.47
CA GLY A 21 -6.10 11.53 -1.36
C GLY A 21 -7.52 12.02 -1.05
N ARG A 22 -8.51 11.12 -1.23
CA ARG A 22 -9.94 11.42 -1.04
C ARG A 22 -10.26 11.80 0.40
N GLU A 23 -9.48 11.30 1.36
CA GLU A 23 -9.70 11.58 2.77
C GLU A 23 -8.79 12.68 3.33
N GLY A 24 -8.12 13.43 2.45
CA GLY A 24 -7.30 14.59 2.83
C GLY A 24 -6.11 14.22 3.71
N GLY A 25 -5.65 12.97 3.65
CA GLY A 25 -4.55 12.45 4.47
C GLY A 25 -4.96 11.81 5.80
N ARG A 26 -6.27 11.63 6.07
CA ARG A 26 -6.73 10.89 7.26
C ARG A 26 -6.54 9.37 7.16
N ARG A 27 -6.40 8.85 5.94
CA ARG A 27 -6.08 7.45 5.64
C ARG A 27 -4.82 7.36 4.80
N PHE A 28 -4.19 6.19 4.84
CA PHE A 28 -3.08 5.88 3.96
C PHE A 28 -3.64 5.42 2.61
N GLU A 29 -3.63 6.32 1.63
CA GLU A 29 -4.22 6.07 0.31
C GLU A 29 -3.14 5.87 -0.75
N MET A 30 -3.32 4.86 -1.60
CA MET A 30 -2.43 4.52 -2.70
C MET A 30 -3.20 4.49 -4.02
N LEU A 31 -2.54 4.88 -5.11
CA LEU A 31 -3.12 4.90 -6.45
C LEU A 31 -2.26 4.08 -7.41
N LEU A 32 -2.89 3.19 -8.17
CA LEU A 32 -2.28 2.48 -9.28
C LEU A 32 -2.90 2.95 -10.59
N VAL A 33 -2.07 3.34 -11.55
CA VAL A 33 -2.51 3.79 -12.87
C VAL A 33 -1.81 2.97 -13.94
N THR A 34 -2.59 2.37 -14.82
CA THR A 34 -2.15 1.52 -15.94
C THR A 34 -2.96 1.86 -17.19
N PRO A 35 -2.58 1.35 -18.38
CA PRO A 35 -3.42 1.42 -19.56
C PRO A 35 -4.78 0.71 -19.40
N GLU A 36 -4.86 -0.34 -18.57
CA GLU A 36 -6.09 -1.12 -18.38
C GLU A 36 -7.09 -0.44 -17.45
N GLY A 37 -6.62 0.47 -16.60
CA GLY A 37 -7.45 1.15 -15.62
C GLY A 37 -6.66 1.86 -14.53
N THR A 38 -7.42 2.52 -13.66
CA THR A 38 -6.92 3.18 -12.46
C THR A 38 -7.59 2.55 -11.24
N TRP A 39 -6.84 2.31 -10.18
CA TRP A 39 -7.36 1.81 -8.90
C TRP A 39 -6.85 2.66 -7.75
N ILE A 40 -7.71 2.86 -6.76
CA ILE A 40 -7.36 3.45 -5.47
C ILE A 40 -7.62 2.43 -4.36
N VAL A 41 -6.76 2.40 -3.35
CA VAL A 41 -7.00 1.65 -2.11
C VAL A 41 -6.71 2.55 -0.92
N SER A 42 -7.40 2.33 0.18
CA SER A 42 -7.11 2.99 1.45
C SER A 42 -6.91 1.97 2.57
N ALA A 43 -5.95 2.27 3.45
CA ALA A 43 -5.73 1.54 4.70
C ALA A 43 -5.77 2.52 5.88
N PRO A 44 -6.02 2.03 7.11
CA PRO A 44 -5.89 2.86 8.30
C PRO A 44 -4.50 3.53 8.39
N LEU A 45 -4.48 4.81 8.73
CA LEU A 45 -3.25 5.53 9.04
C LEU A 45 -3.03 5.50 10.56
N LEU A 46 -1.99 4.81 11.01
CA LEU A 46 -1.68 4.69 12.44
C LEU A 46 -0.81 5.87 12.89
N PRO A 47 -1.08 6.45 14.07
CA PRO A 47 -0.26 7.53 14.63
C PRO A 47 1.07 6.99 15.12
N PHE A 48 2.15 7.73 14.84
CA PHE A 48 3.48 7.51 15.39
C PHE A 48 4.06 8.87 15.80
N ASP A 49 4.77 8.93 16.93
CA ASP A 49 5.46 10.15 17.37
C ASP A 49 6.49 10.60 16.33
N ARG A 50 7.15 9.63 15.70
CA ARG A 50 8.02 9.83 14.55
C ARG A 50 7.64 8.84 13.45
N PRO A 51 7.38 9.30 12.21
CA PRO A 51 7.09 8.39 11.11
C PRO A 51 8.21 7.37 10.88
N PRO A 52 7.92 6.06 10.84
CA PRO A 52 8.89 5.02 10.52
C PRO A 52 9.47 5.19 9.12
N VAL A 53 10.75 4.89 8.96
CA VAL A 53 11.45 4.91 7.67
C VAL A 53 11.25 3.56 6.95
N GLY A 54 11.35 3.53 5.62
CA GLY A 54 11.28 2.30 4.83
C GLY A 54 9.87 1.87 4.40
N VAL A 55 8.82 2.60 4.79
CA VAL A 55 7.42 2.31 4.37
C VAL A 55 7.28 2.34 2.84
N GLY A 56 7.99 3.27 2.19
CA GLY A 56 8.02 3.34 0.73
C GLY A 56 8.67 2.14 0.07
N ASP A 57 9.76 1.64 0.66
CA ASP A 57 10.50 0.48 0.15
C ASP A 57 9.69 -0.80 0.36
N LEU A 58 9.05 -0.94 1.53
CA LEU A 58 8.09 -2.01 1.83
C LEU A 58 6.97 -2.07 0.80
N THR A 59 6.26 -0.96 0.59
CA THR A 59 5.11 -0.93 -0.33
C THR A 59 5.52 -1.19 -1.78
N SER A 60 6.62 -0.60 -2.25
CA SER A 60 7.14 -0.88 -3.60
C SER A 60 7.60 -2.33 -3.77
N GLY A 61 8.32 -2.88 -2.79
CA GLY A 61 8.84 -4.25 -2.83
C GLY A 61 7.72 -5.30 -2.80
N VAL A 62 6.75 -5.14 -1.89
CA VAL A 62 5.59 -6.05 -1.80
C VAL A 62 4.74 -5.96 -3.07
N PHE A 63 4.45 -4.77 -3.58
CA PHE A 63 3.68 -4.62 -4.81
C PHE A 63 4.34 -5.34 -5.99
N LEU A 64 5.65 -5.12 -6.18
CA LEU A 64 6.41 -5.80 -7.22
C LEU A 64 6.37 -7.32 -7.05
N ALA A 65 6.59 -7.82 -5.82
CA ALA A 65 6.55 -9.25 -5.54
C ALA A 65 5.17 -9.87 -5.86
N ARG A 66 4.06 -9.23 -5.45
CA ARG A 66 2.70 -9.70 -5.77
C ARG A 66 2.46 -9.76 -7.27
N ARG A 67 2.92 -8.75 -8.03
CA ARG A 67 2.80 -8.74 -9.49
C ARG A 67 3.63 -9.83 -10.16
N LEU A 68 4.84 -10.08 -9.69
CA LEU A 68 5.69 -11.18 -10.18
C LEU A 68 5.10 -12.56 -9.86
N LEU A 69 4.37 -12.69 -8.75
CA LEU A 69 3.66 -13.91 -8.36
C LEU A 69 2.30 -14.10 -9.08
N GLY A 70 1.92 -13.18 -9.96
CA GLY A 70 0.75 -13.32 -10.82
C GLY A 70 -0.53 -12.67 -10.31
N SER A 71 -0.51 -11.97 -9.17
CA SER A 71 -1.70 -11.26 -8.68
C SER A 71 -2.19 -10.23 -9.68
N SER A 72 -3.50 -10.05 -9.81
CA SER A 72 -4.09 -8.99 -10.62
C SER A 72 -3.74 -7.59 -10.07
N TRP A 73 -4.03 -6.54 -10.83
CA TRP A 73 -3.68 -5.16 -10.43
C TRP A 73 -4.33 -4.74 -9.12
N ASP A 74 -5.62 -5.01 -8.98
CA ASP A 74 -6.42 -4.75 -7.78
C ASP A 74 -5.97 -5.63 -6.61
N GLU A 75 -5.78 -6.93 -6.83
CA GLU A 75 -5.32 -7.85 -5.78
C GLU A 75 -3.92 -7.47 -5.26
N ALA A 76 -2.98 -7.17 -6.15
CA ALA A 76 -1.64 -6.74 -5.75
C ALA A 76 -1.67 -5.43 -4.94
N LEU A 77 -2.56 -4.50 -5.30
CA LEU A 77 -2.74 -3.24 -4.59
C LEU A 77 -3.36 -3.47 -3.19
N GLU A 78 -4.39 -4.32 -3.10
CA GLU A 78 -5.03 -4.73 -1.83
C GLU A 78 -4.04 -5.42 -0.90
N LEU A 79 -3.31 -6.42 -1.39
CA LEU A 79 -2.33 -7.18 -0.61
C LEU A 79 -1.17 -6.30 -0.17
N THR A 80 -0.77 -5.30 -0.96
CA THR A 80 0.26 -4.32 -0.56
C THR A 80 -0.25 -3.42 0.56
N ALA A 81 -1.49 -2.93 0.47
CA ALA A 81 -2.11 -2.14 1.54
C ALA A 81 -2.27 -2.95 2.83
N GLY A 82 -2.65 -4.22 2.71
CA GLY A 82 -2.74 -5.16 3.83
C GLY A 82 -1.38 -5.40 4.49
N ALA A 83 -0.33 -5.64 3.70
CA ALA A 83 1.04 -5.80 4.17
C ALA A 83 1.56 -4.56 4.90
N TYR A 84 1.34 -3.37 4.33
CA TYR A 84 1.61 -2.10 4.99
C TYR A 84 0.92 -2.04 6.36
N HIS A 85 -0.39 -2.27 6.40
CA HIS A 85 -1.16 -2.18 7.64
C HIS A 85 -0.66 -3.16 8.70
N ALA A 86 -0.37 -4.41 8.31
CA ALA A 86 0.16 -5.42 9.21
C ALA A 86 1.49 -5.01 9.86
N VAL A 87 2.44 -4.50 9.06
CA VAL A 87 3.74 -4.04 9.57
C VAL A 87 3.57 -2.81 10.46
N MET A 88 2.77 -1.82 10.06
CA MET A 88 2.54 -0.64 10.89
C MET A 88 1.85 -1.00 12.21
N ALA A 89 0.85 -1.89 12.18
CA ALA A 89 0.15 -2.34 13.39
C ALA A 89 1.08 -3.08 14.35
N ALA A 90 1.98 -3.93 13.83
CA ALA A 90 3.00 -4.58 14.65
C ALA A 90 4.00 -3.58 15.23
N THR A 91 4.46 -2.61 14.41
CA THR A 91 5.40 -1.56 14.82
C THR A 91 4.82 -0.68 15.92
N SER A 92 3.58 -0.23 15.75
CA SER A 92 2.86 0.56 16.76
C SER A 92 2.61 -0.23 18.04
N ARG A 93 2.14 -1.48 17.94
CA ARG A 93 1.85 -2.33 19.11
C ARG A 93 3.08 -2.62 19.97
N LEU A 94 4.25 -2.75 19.34
CA LEU A 94 5.52 -2.98 20.05
C LEU A 94 6.18 -1.68 20.52
N GLY A 95 5.65 -0.51 20.13
CA GLY A 95 6.22 0.79 20.52
C GLY A 95 7.57 1.07 19.87
N GLU A 96 7.85 0.46 18.72
CA GLU A 96 9.15 0.54 18.06
C GLU A 96 9.19 1.63 17.00
N TYR A 97 10.38 2.20 16.77
CA TYR A 97 10.61 3.13 15.67
C TYR A 97 10.88 2.40 14.34
N GLU A 98 11.68 1.34 14.39
CA GLU A 98 12.01 0.54 13.21
C GLU A 98 10.87 -0.38 12.82
N LEU A 99 10.66 -0.55 11.51
CA LEU A 99 9.59 -1.39 10.99
C LEU A 99 9.75 -2.83 11.48
N GLN A 100 8.69 -3.35 12.08
CA GLN A 100 8.64 -4.71 12.62
C GLN A 100 8.37 -5.74 11.51
N LEU A 101 9.23 -5.75 10.48
CA LEU A 101 9.10 -6.59 9.29
C LEU A 101 9.12 -8.09 9.63
N VAL A 102 10.08 -8.51 10.46
CA VAL A 102 10.24 -9.92 10.84
C VAL A 102 9.09 -10.35 11.76
N ALA A 103 8.73 -9.54 12.74
CA ALA A 103 7.63 -9.86 13.64
C ALA A 103 6.27 -9.90 12.93
N ALA A 104 6.11 -9.17 11.83
CA ALA A 104 4.89 -9.13 11.03
C ALA A 104 4.93 -10.04 9.79
N GLN A 105 5.95 -10.89 9.60
CA GLN A 105 6.20 -11.56 8.32
C GLN A 105 5.02 -12.40 7.81
N ASP A 106 4.35 -13.15 8.70
CA ASP A 106 3.21 -13.99 8.33
C ASP A 106 2.00 -13.13 7.93
N ALA A 107 1.71 -12.09 8.72
CA ALA A 107 0.65 -11.14 8.41
C ALA A 107 0.95 -10.29 7.17
N MET A 108 2.22 -10.08 6.84
CA MET A 108 2.66 -9.45 5.60
C MET A 108 2.46 -10.38 4.39
N ALA A 109 2.72 -11.68 4.56
CA ALA A 109 2.54 -12.70 3.53
C ALA A 109 1.05 -13.01 3.26
N SER A 110 0.22 -12.99 4.30
CA SER A 110 -1.23 -13.24 4.24
C SER A 110 -2.00 -12.23 5.09
N PRO A 111 -2.15 -10.98 4.62
CA PRO A 111 -2.82 -9.93 5.40
C PRO A 111 -4.34 -10.13 5.45
N SER A 112 -4.92 -9.78 6.60
CA SER A 112 -6.37 -9.78 6.79
C SER A 112 -6.99 -8.48 6.25
N LEU A 113 -7.44 -8.52 5.00
CA LEU A 113 -7.97 -7.34 4.29
C LEU A 113 -9.33 -6.88 4.83
N ALA A 114 -10.22 -7.83 5.09
CA ALA A 114 -11.58 -7.54 5.55
C ALA A 114 -11.59 -6.87 6.93
N GLU A 115 -10.80 -7.37 7.88
CA GLU A 115 -10.68 -6.79 9.22
C GLU A 115 -10.13 -5.36 9.20
N ALA A 116 -9.23 -5.07 8.25
CA ALA A 116 -8.66 -3.72 8.07
C ALA A 116 -9.53 -2.80 7.19
N GLY A 117 -10.64 -3.30 6.63
CA GLY A 117 -11.49 -2.56 5.70
C GLY A 117 -10.77 -2.15 4.42
N ILE A 118 -9.90 -3.02 3.89
CA ILE A 118 -9.08 -2.77 2.71
C ILE A 118 -9.75 -3.40 1.49
N LYS A 119 -10.10 -2.57 0.52
CA LYS A 119 -10.58 -2.99 -0.80
C LYS A 119 -10.15 -1.96 -1.85
N ALA A 120 -9.61 -2.41 -2.97
CA ALA A 120 -9.31 -1.55 -4.09
C ALA A 120 -10.59 -1.22 -4.85
N GLU A 121 -10.76 0.05 -5.19
CA GLU A 121 -11.82 0.55 -6.03
C GLU A 121 -11.21 0.92 -7.38
N ARG A 122 -11.80 0.40 -8.46
CA ARG A 122 -11.48 0.86 -9.82
C ARG A 122 -12.12 2.21 -10.08
N LEU A 123 -11.34 3.18 -10.54
CA LEU A 123 -11.79 4.50 -10.95
C LEU A 123 -12.04 4.51 -12.46
N GLY A 124 -13.27 4.84 -12.86
CA GLY A 124 -13.70 4.80 -14.25
C GLY A 124 -14.21 3.44 -14.66
#